data_AF-A0ABD3LPB8-F1
#
_entry.id   AF-A0ABD3LPB8-F1
#
_cell.length_a   1.000
_cell.length_b   1.000
_cell.length_c   1.000
_cell.angle_alpha   90.00
_cell.angle_beta   90.00
_cell.angle_gamma   90.00
#
_symmetry.space_group_name_H-M   'P 1'
#
loop_
_entity.id
_entity.type
_entity.pdbx_description
1 polymer ?
#
loop_
_entity_poly.entity_id
_entity_poly.type
_entity_poly.pdbx_seq_one_letter_code
_entity_poly.pdbx_strand_id
1 'polypeptide(L)'
;MAMLRLASRPVVILSSLFFPGASPPSISALTRPYTLSSSIISRAFLRPPAASLSAAATAAAPAPQLSEPPGSAPHGELDPSYLSCSMPGKRLRVAVLLSGGVDSSVALRLLRAAGHSCTAFYLKIWFQEDFENFWSECPWEEDLKYAKAVCEQVDVPLEVVHLTDEYWENVVSYIIEEYRSGRTPNPDVLCNTRIKFGAFMDAINSMEYDFIASGHYAKVVHSSNHIDNASELKLSEDMVKDQTYFLSHLSQAQLKRLIFPLGCISKNEVRKLAARFDLPNQDRKDSQGICFLGKIKFSEFVARHIGEMEGIILEAETGDFLGNHRGFWFYTIGQRQGLRLPGGPWYVVEKDTKNNVVFVSRNYFSVDKRRRLFRVGSLKWLIGAPPTEISQLQCKVRHGAGFYNCSLSLELGENGQEDVAVVQLPEDDQGLAAGQFTAFYQDRTCIGSGVILESWNDQGFPVCQKALEIARMEDKSKLGKPVKIKVKPEGTVG
;
A
#
# COMPACT_ATOMS: atom_id res chain seq x y z
N MET A 1 35.08 -47.26 7.98
CA MET A 1 35.08 -47.28 9.46
C MET A 1 35.16 -45.83 9.94
N ALA A 2 34.37 -45.47 10.96
CA ALA A 2 34.12 -44.13 11.56
C ALA A 2 33.27 -43.16 10.69
N MET A 3 31.97 -42.95 10.99
CA MET A 3 31.30 -42.14 12.05
C MET A 3 31.37 -40.62 11.84
N LEU A 4 30.19 -39.98 11.67
CA LEU A 4 29.73 -38.73 12.30
C LEU A 4 28.25 -38.48 11.87
N ARG A 5 27.25 -38.98 12.61
CA ARG A 5 26.41 -38.30 13.62
C ARG A 5 25.68 -37.03 13.16
N LEU A 6 24.43 -37.24 12.74
CA LEU A 6 23.31 -36.30 12.73
C LEU A 6 22.92 -35.93 14.17
N ALA A 7 22.60 -34.65 14.42
CA ALA A 7 21.99 -34.16 15.65
C ALA A 7 20.72 -33.37 15.32
N SER A 8 19.58 -34.03 15.48
CA SER A 8 18.24 -33.45 15.49
C SER A 8 17.99 -32.85 16.87
N ARG A 9 17.54 -31.59 16.94
CA ARG A 9 17.08 -30.96 18.20
C ARG A 9 15.58 -31.21 18.41
N PRO A 10 15.12 -31.55 19.62
CA PRO A 10 13.71 -31.81 19.89
C PRO A 10 12.91 -30.53 20.16
N VAL A 11 11.68 -30.53 19.69
CA VAL A 11 10.61 -29.57 20.00
C VAL A 11 10.07 -29.90 21.40
N VAL A 12 10.06 -28.91 22.29
CA VAL A 12 9.44 -29.02 23.62
C VAL A 12 7.96 -28.65 23.49
N ILE A 13 7.10 -29.64 23.68
CA ILE A 13 5.65 -29.51 23.83
C ILE A 13 5.38 -29.31 25.33
N LEU A 14 4.89 -28.13 25.74
CA LEU A 14 4.34 -27.94 27.08
C LEU A 14 2.86 -28.32 27.07
N SER A 15 2.57 -29.49 27.63
CA SER A 15 1.24 -29.92 28.06
C SER A 15 0.97 -29.42 29.47
N SER A 16 -0.01 -28.53 29.66
CA SER A 16 -0.52 -28.15 30.99
C SER A 16 -1.77 -28.97 31.34
N LEU A 17 -1.67 -29.63 32.49
CA LEU A 17 -2.65 -30.48 33.13
C LEU A 17 -3.82 -29.66 33.72
N PHE A 18 -5.04 -30.18 33.56
CA PHE A 18 -6.24 -29.75 34.27
C PHE A 18 -6.32 -30.44 35.66
N PHE A 19 -6.70 -29.69 36.70
CA PHE A 19 -7.55 -30.17 37.80
C PHE A 19 -8.48 -29.04 38.28
N PRO A 20 -9.69 -29.35 38.81
CA PRO A 20 -10.81 -28.43 38.90
C PRO A 20 -10.97 -27.80 40.31
N GLY A 21 -11.62 -26.64 40.37
CA GLY A 21 -12.28 -26.15 41.58
C GLY A 21 -11.92 -24.73 42.00
N ALA A 22 -12.65 -23.75 41.48
CA ALA A 22 -13.06 -22.53 42.20
C ALA A 22 -14.00 -21.70 41.31
N SER A 23 -15.17 -21.36 41.82
CA SER A 23 -16.15 -20.46 41.21
C SER A 23 -15.63 -19.01 41.15
N PRO A 24 -16.05 -18.18 40.17
CA PRO A 24 -15.40 -16.90 39.88
C PRO A 24 -15.93 -15.75 40.77
N PRO A 25 -15.12 -14.73 41.10
CA PRO A 25 -15.63 -13.43 41.50
C PRO A 25 -15.86 -12.53 40.27
N SER A 26 -16.85 -11.65 40.37
CA SER A 26 -17.25 -10.68 39.35
C SER A 26 -16.15 -9.66 39.04
N ILE A 27 -15.94 -9.35 37.76
CA ILE A 27 -15.04 -8.27 37.34
C ILE A 27 -15.87 -7.12 36.79
N SER A 28 -15.90 -6.04 37.56
CA SER A 28 -16.24 -4.68 37.14
C SER A 28 -15.09 -4.07 36.33
N ALA A 29 -15.47 -3.16 35.44
CA ALA A 29 -14.63 -2.39 34.53
C ALA A 29 -13.35 -1.84 35.17
N LEU A 30 -12.24 -1.83 34.41
CA LEU A 30 -11.16 -0.84 34.45
C LEU A 30 -10.21 -1.08 33.27
N THR A 31 -10.45 -0.37 32.17
CA THR A 31 -9.47 -0.11 31.11
C THR A 31 -8.46 0.92 31.62
N ARG A 32 -7.16 0.62 31.56
CA ARG A 32 -6.08 1.61 31.73
C ARG A 32 -5.21 1.67 30.47
N PRO A 33 -4.83 2.87 30.01
CA PRO A 33 -4.01 3.07 28.83
C PRO A 33 -2.51 2.91 29.13
N TYR A 34 -1.76 2.48 28.12
CA TYR A 34 -0.29 2.45 28.13
C TYR A 34 0.26 3.88 27.98
N THR A 35 1.04 4.33 28.96
CA THR A 35 1.88 5.52 28.85
C THR A 35 3.35 5.09 28.73
N LEU A 36 4.02 5.52 27.65
CA LEU A 36 5.48 5.42 27.53
C LEU A 36 6.10 6.63 28.25
N SER A 37 6.73 6.37 29.40
CA SER A 37 7.54 7.35 30.12
C SER A 37 9.00 7.19 29.72
N SER A 38 9.59 8.29 29.26
CA SER A 38 11.02 8.48 29.06
C SER A 38 11.77 8.49 30.39
N SER A 39 12.74 7.59 30.58
CA SER A 39 13.79 7.79 31.58
C SER A 39 15.15 7.31 31.08
N ILE A 40 16.08 8.26 31.13
CA ILE A 40 17.51 8.15 30.83
C ILE A 40 18.16 7.30 31.92
N ILE A 41 18.87 6.23 31.54
CA ILE A 41 19.89 5.62 32.40
C ILE A 41 21.17 5.45 31.58
N SER A 42 22.12 6.34 31.88
CA SER A 42 23.50 6.27 31.46
C SER A 42 24.23 5.22 32.32
N ARG A 43 24.84 4.20 31.70
CA ARG A 43 25.91 3.41 32.36
C ARG A 43 27.04 3.11 31.38
N ALA A 44 28.20 3.63 31.78
CA ALA A 44 29.52 3.58 31.19
C ALA A 44 29.97 2.19 30.72
N PHE A 45 30.55 2.15 29.52
CA PHE A 45 31.48 1.10 29.11
C PHE A 45 32.92 1.62 29.19
N LEU A 46 33.74 0.86 29.92
CA LEU A 46 35.16 1.08 30.16
C LEU A 46 35.96 1.01 28.85
N ARG A 47 36.87 1.96 28.68
CA ARG A 47 37.80 2.09 27.55
C ARG A 47 39.12 1.37 27.88
N PRO A 48 39.70 0.53 26.99
CA PRO A 48 41.08 0.09 27.13
C PRO A 48 42.07 1.17 26.67
N PRO A 49 43.34 1.13 27.13
CA PRO A 49 44.26 2.26 27.03
C PRO A 49 44.90 2.40 25.64
N ALA A 50 45.35 3.62 25.37
CA ALA A 50 46.02 4.04 24.15
C ALA A 50 47.41 3.39 24.00
N ALA A 51 47.70 2.89 22.79
CA ALA A 51 49.05 2.67 22.32
C ALA A 51 49.40 3.79 21.33
N SER A 52 50.44 4.55 21.66
CA SER A 52 51.06 5.56 20.81
C SER A 52 51.97 4.90 19.78
N LEU A 53 51.80 5.26 18.49
CA LEU A 53 52.88 5.14 17.50
C LEU A 53 52.88 6.38 16.59
N SER A 54 54.10 6.80 16.32
CA SER A 54 54.54 8.09 15.77
C SER A 54 54.57 8.10 14.23
N ALA A 55 54.29 9.29 13.68
CA ALA A 55 54.78 9.90 12.44
C ALA A 55 54.78 9.13 11.10
N ALA A 56 54.09 9.70 10.10
CA ALA A 56 54.73 10.29 8.92
C ALA A 56 53.69 11.03 8.06
N ALA A 57 53.90 12.32 7.85
CA ALA A 57 53.16 13.10 6.86
C ALA A 57 53.62 12.68 5.45
N THR A 58 52.69 12.21 4.63
CA THR A 58 52.88 12.08 3.18
C THR A 58 51.82 12.91 2.48
N ALA A 59 52.28 13.77 1.57
CA ALA A 59 51.46 14.69 0.80
C ALA A 59 50.43 13.93 -0.04
N ALA A 60 49.17 14.34 0.04
CA ALA A 60 48.09 13.81 -0.79
C ALA A 60 48.31 14.22 -2.26
N ALA A 61 48.34 13.23 -3.15
CA ALA A 61 48.27 13.44 -4.59
C ALA A 61 46.87 13.94 -4.99
N PRO A 62 46.74 14.80 -6.01
CA PRO A 62 45.43 15.30 -6.43
C PRO A 62 44.58 14.16 -7.03
N ALA A 63 43.28 14.17 -6.71
CA ALA A 63 42.31 13.22 -7.23
C ALA A 63 42.29 13.25 -8.77
N PRO A 64 42.18 12.08 -9.44
CA PRO A 64 42.13 12.04 -10.91
C PRO A 64 40.83 12.66 -11.40
N GLN A 65 40.93 13.54 -12.40
CA GLN A 65 39.78 14.05 -13.15
C GLN A 65 39.10 12.87 -13.86
N LEU A 66 37.86 12.56 -13.47
CA LEU A 66 37.01 11.60 -14.16
C LEU A 66 36.60 12.18 -15.52
N SER A 67 37.16 11.62 -16.59
CA SER A 67 36.77 11.90 -17.97
C SER A 67 35.32 11.46 -18.25
N GLU A 68 34.67 12.15 -19.19
CA GLU A 68 33.32 11.82 -19.65
C GLU A 68 33.22 10.36 -20.13
N PRO A 69 32.11 9.66 -19.83
CA PRO A 69 31.94 8.27 -20.27
C PRO A 69 31.81 8.22 -21.80
N PRO A 70 32.59 7.38 -22.49
CA PRO A 70 32.47 7.20 -23.93
C PRO A 70 31.30 6.25 -24.22
N GLY A 71 30.18 6.78 -24.71
CA GLY A 71 29.02 5.93 -25.04
C GLY A 71 27.72 6.66 -25.33
N SER A 72 27.73 7.85 -25.93
CA SER A 72 26.50 8.43 -26.48
C SER A 72 26.24 7.88 -27.89
N ALA A 73 25.43 6.82 -27.96
CA ALA A 73 24.75 6.49 -29.21
C ALA A 73 23.96 7.73 -29.70
N PRO A 74 23.77 7.92 -31.02
CA PRO A 74 23.18 9.13 -31.58
C PRO A 74 21.69 9.18 -31.25
N HIS A 75 21.35 9.74 -30.09
CA HIS A 75 19.98 10.01 -29.73
C HIS A 75 19.52 11.20 -30.57
N GLY A 76 18.69 10.95 -31.59
CA GLY A 76 17.91 12.01 -32.20
C GLY A 76 17.24 12.83 -31.08
N GLU A 77 17.31 14.15 -31.16
CA GLU A 77 16.94 15.07 -30.07
C GLU A 77 15.63 14.63 -29.41
N LEU A 78 15.70 14.32 -28.11
CA LEU A 78 14.51 14.16 -27.28
C LEU A 78 13.88 15.53 -27.14
N ASP A 79 12.57 15.62 -27.31
CA ASP A 79 11.84 16.86 -27.03
C ASP A 79 12.11 17.25 -25.55
N PRO A 80 12.61 18.47 -25.27
CA PRO A 80 12.91 18.91 -23.92
C PRO A 80 11.72 18.83 -22.95
N SER A 81 10.48 18.85 -23.47
CA SER A 81 9.27 18.70 -22.66
C SER A 81 9.20 17.37 -21.88
N TYR A 82 9.76 16.28 -22.42
CA TYR A 82 9.83 14.99 -21.74
C TYR A 82 10.74 15.00 -20.52
N LEU A 83 11.66 15.98 -20.43
CA LEU A 83 12.59 16.11 -19.30
C LEU A 83 12.04 17.05 -18.21
N SER A 84 10.87 17.68 -18.39
CA SER A 84 10.34 18.69 -17.46
C SER A 84 10.16 18.19 -16.01
N CYS A 85 9.85 16.91 -15.82
CA CYS A 85 9.72 16.25 -14.51
C CYS A 85 11.02 15.55 -14.05
N SER A 86 12.11 15.70 -14.80
CA SER A 86 13.42 15.11 -14.53
C SER A 86 14.44 16.15 -14.03
N MET A 87 14.00 17.32 -13.54
CA MET A 87 14.88 18.37 -12.98
C MET A 87 16.12 18.69 -13.84
N PRO A 88 15.93 19.03 -15.14
CA PRO A 88 17.05 19.30 -16.05
C PRO A 88 17.77 20.59 -15.64
N GLY A 89 19.09 20.65 -15.84
CA GLY A 89 19.90 21.84 -15.56
C GLY A 89 20.82 21.75 -14.33
N LYS A 90 20.80 20.65 -13.59
CA LYS A 90 21.83 20.30 -12.59
C LYS A 90 22.21 18.83 -12.70
N ARG A 91 23.49 18.50 -12.51
CA ARG A 91 23.93 17.11 -12.40
C ARG A 91 23.72 16.62 -10.97
N LEU A 92 22.82 15.65 -10.81
CA LEU A 92 22.43 15.05 -9.52
C LEU A 92 22.84 13.57 -9.48
N ARG A 93 23.02 13.04 -8.28
CA ARG A 93 23.14 11.60 -8.01
C ARG A 93 21.77 11.06 -7.64
N VAL A 94 21.26 10.14 -8.45
CA VAL A 94 19.88 9.65 -8.33
C VAL A 94 19.86 8.13 -8.16
N ALA A 95 19.31 7.67 -7.05
CA ALA A 95 19.01 6.26 -6.83
C ALA A 95 17.67 5.91 -7.50
N VAL A 96 17.67 5.04 -8.51
CA VAL A 96 16.48 4.75 -9.32
C VAL A 96 15.91 3.39 -8.96
N LEU A 97 14.70 3.35 -8.41
CA LEU A 97 13.96 2.10 -8.19
C LEU A 97 13.51 1.51 -9.52
N LEU A 98 14.16 0.42 -9.92
CA LEU A 98 13.95 -0.25 -11.21
C LEU A 98 13.29 -1.62 -10.98
N SER A 99 12.02 -1.77 -11.38
CA SER A 99 11.25 -3.00 -11.13
C SER A 99 11.35 -4.04 -12.26
N GLY A 100 12.03 -3.73 -13.36
CA GLY A 100 11.98 -4.52 -14.60
C GLY A 100 10.76 -4.23 -15.49
N GLY A 101 9.88 -3.34 -15.05
CA GLY A 101 8.75 -2.81 -15.84
C GLY A 101 9.14 -1.62 -16.72
N VAL A 102 8.35 -1.39 -17.78
CA VAL A 102 8.61 -0.34 -18.78
C VAL A 102 8.69 1.06 -18.17
N ASP A 103 7.80 1.36 -17.22
CA ASP A 103 7.71 2.68 -16.60
C ASP A 103 9.01 3.07 -15.89
N SER A 104 9.54 2.19 -15.05
CA SER A 104 10.82 2.45 -14.38
C SER A 104 12.00 2.51 -15.34
N SER A 105 11.97 1.75 -16.43
CA SER A 105 13.02 1.77 -17.46
C SER A 105 13.03 3.08 -18.24
N VAL A 106 11.86 3.59 -18.65
CA VAL A 106 11.75 4.91 -19.29
C VAL A 106 12.14 6.02 -18.32
N ALA A 107 11.75 5.93 -17.04
CA ALA A 107 12.17 6.90 -16.03
C ALA A 107 13.70 6.95 -15.90
N LEU A 108 14.39 5.80 -15.88
CA LEU A 108 15.86 5.73 -15.86
C LEU A 108 16.48 6.40 -17.10
N ARG A 109 15.94 6.13 -18.29
CA ARG A 109 16.39 6.74 -19.55
C ARG A 109 16.25 8.25 -19.54
N LEU A 110 15.13 8.77 -19.06
CA LEU A 110 14.86 10.21 -18.97
C LEU A 110 15.82 10.90 -18.00
N LEU A 111 16.12 10.30 -16.85
CA LEU A 111 17.09 10.83 -15.89
C LEU A 111 18.52 10.88 -16.46
N ARG A 112 18.93 9.84 -17.21
CA ARG A 112 20.22 9.85 -17.91
C ARG A 112 20.26 10.90 -19.01
N ALA A 113 19.18 11.05 -19.77
CA ALA A 113 19.05 12.11 -20.78
C ALA A 113 19.06 13.53 -20.17
N ALA A 114 18.56 13.70 -18.94
CA ALA A 114 18.64 14.95 -18.18
C ALA A 114 20.05 15.26 -17.63
N GLY A 115 21.03 14.36 -17.82
CA GLY A 115 22.43 14.56 -17.44
C GLY A 115 22.77 14.09 -16.02
N HIS A 116 21.92 13.31 -15.37
CA HIS A 116 22.16 12.83 -14.01
C HIS A 116 23.08 11.58 -13.97
N SER A 117 23.71 11.40 -12.80
CA SER A 117 24.43 10.18 -12.43
C SER A 117 23.46 9.24 -11.74
N CYS A 118 23.13 8.11 -12.35
CA CYS A 118 22.14 7.19 -11.82
C CYS A 118 22.78 5.89 -11.33
N THR A 119 22.24 5.33 -10.25
CA THR A 119 22.42 3.93 -9.85
C THR A 119 21.03 3.31 -9.75
N ALA A 120 20.82 2.18 -10.41
CA ALA A 120 19.56 1.47 -10.35
C ALA A 120 19.53 0.51 -9.16
N PHE A 121 18.37 0.36 -8.54
CA PHE A 121 18.12 -0.53 -7.42
C PHE A 121 16.90 -1.39 -7.69
N TYR A 122 17.07 -2.72 -7.62
CA TYR A 122 15.98 -3.69 -7.65
C TYR A 122 15.67 -4.13 -6.21
N LEU A 123 14.42 -3.95 -5.76
CA LEU A 123 13.98 -4.37 -4.43
C LEU A 123 13.47 -5.81 -4.46
N LYS A 124 14.19 -6.73 -3.82
CA LYS A 124 13.76 -8.11 -3.66
C LYS A 124 12.94 -8.23 -2.37
N ILE A 125 11.61 -8.29 -2.53
CA ILE A 125 10.61 -8.39 -1.44
C ILE A 125 9.81 -9.71 -1.48
N TRP A 126 10.31 -10.69 -2.23
CA TRP A 126 9.63 -11.97 -2.45
C TRP A 126 10.03 -12.97 -1.36
N PHE A 127 9.08 -13.81 -0.95
CA PHE A 127 9.30 -14.90 0.01
C PHE A 127 9.76 -16.15 -0.77
N GLN A 128 10.97 -16.65 -0.52
CA GLN A 128 11.48 -17.85 -1.22
C GLN A 128 10.91 -19.14 -0.60
N GLU A 129 10.82 -19.22 0.73
CA GLU A 129 10.53 -20.47 1.45
C GLU A 129 9.05 -20.90 1.39
N ASP A 130 8.09 -19.96 1.38
CA ASP A 130 6.66 -20.27 1.17
C ASP A 130 6.36 -20.75 -0.26
N PHE A 131 7.34 -20.64 -1.15
CA PHE A 131 7.17 -20.74 -2.59
C PHE A 131 7.91 -21.97 -3.16
N GLU A 132 9.09 -22.33 -2.68
CA GLU A 132 9.87 -23.45 -3.24
C GLU A 132 9.14 -24.82 -3.26
N ASN A 133 8.13 -25.04 -2.42
CA ASN A 133 7.37 -26.29 -2.41
C ASN A 133 6.21 -26.38 -3.44
N PHE A 134 5.91 -25.32 -4.20
CA PHE A 134 4.70 -25.27 -5.05
C PHE A 134 4.87 -24.67 -6.45
N TRP A 135 6.00 -24.02 -6.79
CA TRP A 135 6.13 -23.30 -8.07
C TRP A 135 7.17 -23.93 -9.00
N SER A 136 6.87 -23.89 -10.30
CA SER A 136 7.82 -24.23 -11.36
C SER A 136 8.69 -23.03 -11.79
N GLU A 137 8.31 -21.78 -11.45
CA GLU A 137 9.02 -20.56 -11.87
C GLU A 137 8.91 -19.44 -10.79
N CYS A 138 10.06 -18.82 -10.46
CA CYS A 138 10.13 -17.68 -9.54
C CYS A 138 9.85 -16.35 -10.29
N PRO A 139 8.76 -15.61 -9.98
CA PRO A 139 8.36 -14.42 -10.77
C PRO A 139 9.41 -13.31 -10.84
N TRP A 140 10.24 -13.18 -9.79
CA TRP A 140 11.23 -12.10 -9.67
C TRP A 140 12.45 -12.27 -10.57
N GLU A 141 12.76 -13.48 -11.03
CA GLU A 141 13.92 -13.73 -11.88
C GLU A 141 13.75 -13.08 -13.26
N GLU A 142 12.53 -13.13 -13.80
CA GLU A 142 12.20 -12.48 -15.07
C GLU A 142 12.29 -10.95 -14.93
N ASP A 143 11.74 -10.39 -13.85
CA ASP A 143 11.82 -8.96 -13.55
C ASP A 143 13.27 -8.48 -13.43
N LEU A 144 14.09 -9.21 -12.67
CA LEU A 144 15.50 -8.90 -12.49
C LEU A 144 16.29 -9.04 -13.80
N LYS A 145 15.95 -10.02 -14.66
CA LYS A 145 16.56 -10.17 -15.98
C LYS A 145 16.31 -8.93 -16.85
N TYR A 146 15.09 -8.40 -16.88
CA TYR A 146 14.80 -7.16 -17.61
C TYR A 146 15.49 -5.95 -16.98
N ALA A 147 15.52 -5.85 -15.65
CA ALA A 147 16.23 -4.77 -14.97
C ALA A 147 17.73 -4.76 -15.35
N LYS A 148 18.38 -5.93 -15.36
CA LYS A 148 19.78 -6.10 -15.81
C LYS A 148 19.97 -5.66 -17.25
N ALA A 149 19.15 -6.18 -18.17
CA ALA A 149 19.27 -5.85 -19.59
C ALA A 149 19.08 -4.35 -19.87
N VAL A 150 18.14 -3.70 -19.18
CA VAL A 150 17.95 -2.24 -19.27
C VAL A 150 19.17 -1.49 -18.72
N CYS A 151 19.70 -1.89 -17.57
CA CYS A 151 20.90 -1.26 -17.00
C CYS A 151 22.14 -1.41 -17.88
N GLU A 152 22.35 -2.59 -18.47
CA GLU A 152 23.43 -2.85 -19.43
C GLU A 152 23.31 -1.96 -20.68
N GLN A 153 22.10 -1.82 -21.24
CA GLN A 153 21.88 -0.94 -22.40
C GLN A 153 22.11 0.55 -22.08
N VAL A 154 21.83 0.97 -20.85
CA VAL A 154 21.89 2.39 -20.42
C VAL A 154 23.23 2.76 -19.79
N ASP A 155 24.11 1.77 -19.57
CA ASP A 155 25.38 1.89 -18.86
C ASP A 155 25.18 2.51 -17.46
N VAL A 156 24.37 1.81 -16.65
CA VAL A 156 24.03 2.20 -15.26
C VAL A 156 24.25 1.00 -14.34
N PRO A 157 24.94 1.16 -13.20
CA PRO A 157 25.08 0.08 -12.23
C PRO A 157 23.72 -0.34 -11.66
N LEU A 158 23.55 -1.64 -11.43
CA LEU A 158 22.36 -2.23 -10.81
C LEU A 158 22.73 -2.92 -9.50
N GLU A 159 22.09 -2.50 -8.41
CA GLU A 159 22.18 -3.14 -7.09
C GLU A 159 20.87 -3.85 -6.74
N VAL A 160 20.97 -4.97 -6.02
CA VAL A 160 19.80 -5.70 -5.50
C VAL A 160 19.75 -5.50 -3.99
N VAL A 161 18.64 -4.95 -3.50
CA VAL A 161 18.41 -4.74 -2.07
C VAL A 161 17.37 -5.74 -1.60
N HIS A 162 17.74 -6.56 -0.63
CA HIS A 162 16.85 -7.54 -0.01
C HIS A 162 16.05 -6.83 1.08
N LEU A 163 14.72 -6.81 0.94
CA LEU A 163 13.80 -6.17 1.89
C LEU A 163 12.62 -7.10 2.24
N THR A 164 12.84 -8.43 2.17
CA THR A 164 11.78 -9.43 2.39
C THR A 164 11.25 -9.38 3.83
N ASP A 165 12.14 -9.26 4.82
CA ASP A 165 11.77 -9.22 6.23
C ASP A 165 11.03 -7.92 6.55
N GLU A 166 11.55 -6.78 6.08
CA GLU A 166 10.90 -5.48 6.24
C GLU A 166 9.54 -5.45 5.54
N TYR A 167 9.39 -6.11 4.38
CA TYR A 167 8.11 -6.24 3.70
C TYR A 167 7.12 -7.06 4.51
N TRP A 168 7.57 -8.17 5.10
CA TRP A 168 6.75 -9.02 5.96
C TRP A 168 6.24 -8.26 7.17
N GLU A 169 7.16 -7.64 7.91
CA GLU A 169 6.88 -6.95 9.17
C GLU A 169 6.01 -5.72 8.94
N ASN A 170 6.37 -4.89 7.96
CA ASN A 170 5.77 -3.58 7.79
C ASN A 170 4.55 -3.57 6.86
N VAL A 171 4.34 -4.59 6.02
CA VAL A 171 3.23 -4.60 5.05
C VAL A 171 2.36 -5.84 5.21
N VAL A 172 2.92 -7.04 5.05
CA VAL A 172 2.13 -8.29 5.03
C VAL A 172 1.44 -8.57 6.37
N SER A 173 2.17 -8.48 7.47
CA SER A 173 1.65 -8.75 8.81
C SER A 173 0.51 -7.82 9.18
N TYR A 174 0.66 -6.52 8.86
CA TYR A 174 -0.39 -5.53 9.04
C TYR A 174 -1.63 -5.87 8.19
N ILE A 175 -1.44 -6.21 6.91
CA ILE A 175 -2.54 -6.56 6.02
C ILE A 175 -3.33 -7.75 6.55
N ILE A 176 -2.63 -8.80 6.98
CA ILE A 176 -3.23 -10.00 7.55
C ILE A 176 -4.10 -9.65 8.76
N GLU A 177 -3.62 -8.78 9.64
CA GLU A 177 -4.36 -8.37 10.84
C GLU A 177 -5.59 -7.51 10.52
N GLU A 178 -5.47 -6.60 9.56
CA GLU A 178 -6.61 -5.82 9.06
C GLU A 178 -7.70 -6.73 8.47
N TYR A 179 -7.31 -7.77 7.71
CA TYR A 179 -8.27 -8.75 7.20
C TYR A 179 -8.92 -9.58 8.32
N ARG A 180 -8.16 -10.01 9.33
CA ARG A 180 -8.72 -10.69 10.52
C ARG A 180 -9.74 -9.81 11.25
N SER A 181 -9.50 -8.51 11.25
CA SER A 181 -10.43 -7.53 11.83
C SER A 181 -11.61 -7.17 10.92
N GLY A 182 -11.72 -7.77 9.72
CA GLY A 182 -12.79 -7.49 8.78
C GLY A 182 -12.64 -6.17 8.02
N ARG A 183 -11.47 -5.55 8.02
CA ARG A 183 -11.15 -4.38 7.21
C ARG A 183 -10.59 -4.80 5.85
N THR A 184 -10.42 -3.84 4.94
CA THR A 184 -9.83 -4.05 3.61
C THR A 184 -8.69 -3.05 3.43
N PRO A 185 -7.45 -3.42 3.79
CA PRO A 185 -6.28 -2.54 3.71
C PRO A 185 -5.83 -2.32 2.26
N ASN A 186 -5.02 -1.27 2.03
CA ASN A 186 -4.38 -1.01 0.75
C ASN A 186 -2.86 -1.31 0.78
N PRO A 187 -2.39 -2.47 0.28
CA PRO A 187 -0.97 -2.84 0.29
C PRO A 187 -0.05 -1.86 -0.43
N ASP A 188 -0.52 -1.23 -1.50
CA ASP A 188 0.33 -0.41 -2.37
C ASP A 188 0.68 0.93 -1.71
N VAL A 189 -0.27 1.54 -1.00
CA VAL A 189 -0.02 2.73 -0.16
C VAL A 189 1.06 2.41 0.89
N LEU A 190 0.94 1.25 1.54
CA LEU A 190 1.89 0.81 2.58
C LEU A 190 3.27 0.49 2.00
N CYS A 191 3.33 -0.21 0.87
CA CYS A 191 4.57 -0.52 0.17
C CYS A 191 5.33 0.77 -0.21
N ASN A 192 4.63 1.79 -0.70
CA ASN A 192 5.27 3.07 -1.01
C ASN A 192 5.81 3.74 0.26
N THR A 193 4.98 3.90 1.30
CA THR A 193 5.40 4.66 2.50
C THR A 193 6.33 3.91 3.44
N ARG A 194 6.33 2.57 3.47
CA ARG A 194 7.12 1.77 4.42
C ARG A 194 8.30 1.05 3.77
N ILE A 195 8.24 0.76 2.46
CA ILE A 195 9.26 -0.05 1.78
C ILE A 195 10.03 0.79 0.77
N LYS A 196 9.40 1.21 -0.35
CA LYS A 196 10.08 1.95 -1.41
C LYS A 196 10.70 3.26 -0.93
N PHE A 197 9.99 3.97 -0.09
CA PHE A 197 10.42 5.26 0.45
C PHE A 197 10.56 5.22 1.98
N GLY A 198 10.57 4.02 2.58
CA GLY A 198 10.87 3.80 4.00
C GLY A 198 12.14 2.97 4.11
N ALA A 199 12.01 1.65 4.28
CA ALA A 199 13.13 0.73 4.45
C ALA A 199 14.24 0.87 3.39
N PHE A 200 13.89 1.12 2.11
CA PHE A 200 14.91 1.38 1.09
C PHE A 200 15.64 2.72 1.31
N MET A 201 14.94 3.78 1.69
CA MET A 201 15.56 5.08 2.04
C MET A 201 16.54 4.93 3.20
N ASP A 202 16.18 4.12 4.19
CA ASP A 202 17.02 3.83 5.36
C ASP A 202 18.25 3.00 4.95
N ALA A 203 18.06 1.99 4.09
CA ALA A 203 19.14 1.13 3.59
C ALA A 203 20.21 1.90 2.81
N ILE A 204 19.83 2.94 2.06
CA ILE A 204 20.76 3.78 1.29
C ILE A 204 21.15 5.08 2.02
N ASN A 205 20.78 5.27 3.28
CA ASN A 205 20.97 6.55 3.98
C ASN A 205 22.44 6.93 4.17
N SER A 206 23.34 5.94 4.22
CA SER A 206 24.80 6.16 4.26
C SER A 206 25.40 6.50 2.89
N MET A 207 24.64 6.31 1.81
CA MET A 207 25.06 6.60 0.45
C MET A 207 24.69 8.02 0.08
N GLU A 208 25.55 8.67 -0.70
CA GLU A 208 25.36 10.06 -1.05
C GLU A 208 24.50 10.22 -2.32
N TYR A 209 23.19 10.01 -2.21
CA TYR A 209 22.23 10.30 -3.28
C TYR A 209 21.41 11.56 -2.96
N ASP A 210 21.26 12.44 -3.95
CA ASP A 210 20.47 13.67 -3.82
C ASP A 210 18.96 13.35 -3.82
N PHE A 211 18.54 12.43 -4.70
CA PHE A 211 17.14 12.03 -4.86
C PHE A 211 16.99 10.53 -5.12
N ILE A 212 15.80 10.02 -4.81
CA ILE A 212 15.32 8.70 -5.19
C ILE A 212 14.26 8.87 -6.27
N ALA A 213 14.42 8.14 -7.36
CA ALA A 213 13.48 8.12 -8.47
C ALA A 213 12.72 6.80 -8.57
N SER A 214 11.54 6.86 -9.16
CA SER A 214 10.79 5.67 -9.56
C SER A 214 9.89 5.99 -10.75
N GLY A 215 9.36 4.96 -11.41
CA GLY A 215 8.42 5.10 -12.52
C GLY A 215 6.98 5.42 -12.11
N HIS A 216 6.77 6.16 -11.00
CA HIS A 216 5.41 6.55 -10.63
C HIS A 216 4.89 7.70 -11.49
N TYR A 217 3.60 7.64 -11.83
CA TYR A 217 2.85 8.71 -12.48
C TYR A 217 2.35 9.69 -11.43
N ALA A 218 3.24 10.58 -10.99
CA ALA A 218 2.96 11.70 -10.11
C ALA A 218 4.02 12.77 -10.32
N LYS A 219 3.77 14.00 -9.90
CA LYS A 219 4.76 15.08 -9.98
C LYS A 219 5.17 15.52 -8.59
N VAL A 220 6.46 15.69 -8.35
CA VAL A 220 6.97 16.34 -7.14
C VAL A 220 7.47 17.73 -7.51
N VAL A 221 7.01 18.74 -6.79
CA VAL A 221 7.48 20.13 -6.97
C VAL A 221 8.22 20.54 -5.70
N HIS A 222 9.52 20.74 -5.82
CA HIS A 222 10.35 21.25 -4.73
C HIS A 222 10.31 22.78 -4.73
N SER A 223 10.05 23.40 -3.58
CA SER A 223 10.11 24.86 -3.44
C SER A 223 11.53 25.38 -3.69
N SER A 224 11.64 26.46 -4.45
CA SER A 224 12.90 27.19 -4.67
C SER A 224 13.28 28.09 -3.48
N ASN A 225 12.34 28.34 -2.57
CA ASN A 225 12.52 29.26 -1.45
C ASN A 225 12.89 28.48 -0.18
N HIS A 226 14.08 28.77 0.35
CA HIS A 226 14.66 28.14 1.55
C HIS A 226 13.87 28.33 2.86
N ILE A 227 12.81 29.16 2.85
CA ILE A 227 12.04 29.51 4.05
C ILE A 227 11.06 28.40 4.44
N ASP A 228 10.43 27.73 3.47
CA ASP A 228 9.49 26.62 3.76
C ASP A 228 10.08 25.23 3.49
N ASN A 229 11.07 25.10 2.58
CA ASN A 229 11.69 23.83 2.16
C ASN A 229 10.69 22.67 1.88
N ALA A 230 9.40 22.97 1.68
CA ALA A 230 8.36 21.98 1.50
C ALA A 230 8.34 21.50 0.05
N SER A 231 8.07 20.21 -0.14
CA SER A 231 7.80 19.63 -1.44
C SER A 231 6.32 19.33 -1.57
N GLU A 232 5.77 19.55 -2.76
CA GLU A 232 4.36 19.31 -3.07
C GLU A 232 4.23 18.07 -3.95
N LEU A 233 3.27 17.21 -3.61
CA LEU A 233 2.87 16.09 -4.46
C LEU A 233 1.72 16.54 -5.35
N LYS A 234 1.90 16.53 -6.67
CA LYS A 234 0.89 16.94 -7.65
C LYS A 234 0.45 15.80 -8.54
N LEU A 235 -0.78 15.90 -9.00
CA LEU A 235 -1.38 15.00 -9.99
C LEU A 235 -0.48 14.91 -11.23
N SER A 236 -0.38 13.71 -11.78
CA SER A 236 0.30 13.53 -13.07
C SER A 236 -0.50 14.14 -14.22
N GLU A 237 0.16 14.31 -15.36
CA GLU A 237 -0.50 14.68 -16.61
C GLU A 237 -1.54 13.63 -17.04
N ASP A 238 -1.24 12.35 -16.81
CA ASP A 238 -2.15 11.24 -17.11
C ASP A 238 -3.13 10.99 -15.94
N MET A 239 -4.30 11.62 -15.99
CA MET A 239 -5.31 11.48 -14.94
C MET A 239 -5.81 10.04 -14.72
N VAL A 240 -5.67 9.14 -15.71
CA VAL A 240 -6.08 7.74 -15.61
C VAL A 240 -5.01 6.91 -14.90
N LYS A 241 -3.73 7.20 -15.19
CA LYS A 241 -2.59 6.51 -14.57
C LYS A 241 -2.04 7.20 -13.33
N ASP A 242 -2.56 8.37 -12.98
CA ASP A 242 -2.21 9.12 -11.78
C ASP A 242 -2.13 8.23 -10.53
N GLN A 243 -0.99 8.31 -9.85
CA GLN A 243 -0.61 7.47 -8.71
C GLN A 243 -0.44 8.26 -7.42
N THR A 244 -0.83 9.55 -7.37
CA THR A 244 -0.78 10.34 -6.12
C THR A 244 -1.59 9.71 -5.00
N TYR A 245 -2.67 8.99 -5.32
CA TYR A 245 -3.45 8.22 -4.33
C TYR A 245 -2.58 7.21 -3.55
N PHE A 246 -1.66 6.51 -4.23
CA PHE A 246 -0.77 5.54 -3.58
C PHE A 246 0.41 6.19 -2.86
N LEU A 247 0.62 7.49 -3.08
CA LEU A 247 1.72 8.28 -2.54
C LEU A 247 1.22 9.31 -1.49
N SER A 248 -0.09 9.40 -1.27
CA SER A 248 -0.72 10.42 -0.42
C SER A 248 -0.40 10.27 1.07
N HIS A 249 0.15 9.12 1.47
CA HIS A 249 0.51 8.79 2.84
C HIS A 249 2.03 8.86 3.09
N LEU A 250 2.79 9.48 2.18
CA LEU A 250 4.21 9.77 2.42
C LEU A 250 4.37 10.85 3.49
N SER A 251 5.52 10.88 4.16
CA SER A 251 5.91 12.01 5.00
C SER A 251 6.58 13.10 4.17
N GLN A 252 6.64 14.32 4.69
CA GLN A 252 7.36 15.40 4.03
C GLN A 252 8.87 15.09 3.91
N ALA A 253 9.45 14.41 4.89
CA ALA A 253 10.85 13.97 4.85
C ALA A 253 11.12 12.99 3.70
N GLN A 254 10.16 12.09 3.44
CA GLN A 254 10.21 11.18 2.29
C GLN A 254 10.06 11.98 1.00
N LEU A 255 8.99 12.79 0.87
CA LEU A 255 8.65 13.52 -0.34
C LEU A 255 9.76 14.47 -0.83
N LYS A 256 10.48 15.13 0.09
CA LYS A 256 11.61 16.01 -0.23
C LYS A 256 12.75 15.32 -0.98
N ARG A 257 12.86 14.00 -0.88
CA ARG A 257 13.92 13.19 -1.51
C ARG A 257 13.46 12.51 -2.79
N LEU A 258 12.27 12.81 -3.32
CA LEU A 258 11.68 12.07 -4.44
C LEU A 258 11.68 12.87 -5.75
N ILE A 259 11.93 12.16 -6.85
CA ILE A 259 11.72 12.65 -8.22
C ILE A 259 10.95 11.60 -9.03
N PHE A 260 9.94 12.04 -9.80
CA PHE A 260 9.09 11.15 -10.60
C PHE A 260 9.09 11.59 -12.07
N PRO A 261 10.00 11.05 -12.90
CA PRO A 261 10.17 11.48 -14.29
C PRO A 261 8.91 11.37 -15.16
N LEU A 262 8.01 10.43 -14.85
CA LEU A 262 6.82 10.18 -15.64
C LEU A 262 5.64 11.10 -15.31
N GLY A 263 5.76 11.96 -14.30
CA GLY A 263 4.67 12.84 -13.85
C GLY A 263 4.15 13.80 -14.93
N CYS A 264 4.96 14.11 -15.93
CA CYS A 264 4.67 15.06 -17.00
C CYS A 264 4.36 14.36 -18.35
N ILE A 265 4.18 13.04 -18.36
CA ILE A 265 4.11 12.25 -19.60
C ILE A 265 2.91 11.30 -19.53
N SER A 266 2.13 11.21 -20.63
CA SER A 266 1.05 10.23 -20.72
C SER A 266 1.59 8.81 -20.87
N LYS A 267 0.82 7.80 -20.43
CA LYS A 267 1.22 6.39 -20.57
C LYS A 267 1.51 5.99 -22.02
N ASN A 268 0.73 6.53 -22.96
CA ASN A 268 0.92 6.25 -24.38
C ASN A 268 2.27 6.80 -24.87
N GLU A 269 2.64 8.00 -24.45
CA GLU A 269 3.95 8.57 -24.76
C GLU A 269 5.09 7.79 -24.08
N VAL A 270 4.91 7.31 -22.85
CA VAL A 270 5.88 6.42 -22.20
C VAL A 270 6.12 5.15 -23.02
N ARG A 271 5.07 4.55 -23.59
CA ARG A 271 5.20 3.38 -24.49
C ARG A 271 5.94 3.70 -25.79
N LYS A 272 5.67 4.86 -26.39
CA LYS A 272 6.41 5.32 -27.57
C LYS A 272 7.88 5.59 -27.26
N LEU A 273 8.18 6.18 -26.11
CA LEU A 273 9.55 6.38 -25.64
C LEU A 273 10.26 5.06 -25.41
N ALA A 274 9.59 4.06 -24.82
CA ALA A 274 10.17 2.74 -24.66
C ALA A 274 10.57 2.10 -26.00
N ALA A 275 9.70 2.22 -27.01
CA ALA A 275 9.99 1.78 -28.38
C ALA A 275 11.13 2.58 -29.04
N ARG A 276 11.13 3.91 -28.89
CA ARG A 276 12.17 4.79 -29.43
C ARG A 276 13.53 4.55 -28.79
N PHE A 277 13.56 4.19 -27.51
CA PHE A 277 14.77 3.81 -26.79
C PHE A 277 15.19 2.37 -27.06
N ASP A 278 14.40 1.60 -27.81
CA ASP A 278 14.62 0.17 -28.06
C ASP A 278 14.87 -0.60 -26.76
N LEU A 279 13.98 -0.39 -25.77
CA LEU A 279 14.13 -1.02 -24.46
C LEU A 279 13.81 -2.53 -24.56
N PRO A 280 14.59 -3.43 -23.94
CA PRO A 280 14.38 -4.88 -24.01
C PRO A 280 13.03 -5.31 -23.42
N ASN A 281 12.42 -4.49 -22.57
CA ASN A 281 11.12 -4.74 -21.96
C ASN A 281 9.95 -3.96 -22.61
N GLN A 282 10.14 -3.27 -23.74
CA GLN A 282 9.16 -2.35 -24.34
C GLN A 282 7.77 -2.97 -24.56
N ASP A 283 7.70 -4.25 -24.92
CA ASP A 283 6.46 -4.98 -25.20
C ASP A 283 5.82 -5.60 -23.95
N ARG A 284 6.47 -5.47 -22.79
CA ARG A 284 6.01 -6.10 -21.55
C ARG A 284 4.74 -5.40 -21.04
N LYS A 285 3.72 -6.18 -20.71
CA LYS A 285 2.45 -5.64 -20.19
C LYS A 285 2.67 -4.99 -18.81
N ASP A 286 1.81 -4.03 -18.47
CA ASP A 286 1.80 -3.45 -17.13
C ASP A 286 1.51 -4.56 -16.10
N SER A 287 2.24 -4.55 -14.99
CA SER A 287 1.96 -5.43 -13.86
C SER A 287 0.54 -5.14 -13.34
N GLN A 288 -0.27 -6.20 -13.19
CA GLN A 288 -1.59 -6.12 -12.57
C GLN A 288 -1.58 -6.93 -11.27
N GLY A 289 -2.28 -6.42 -10.26
CA GLY A 289 -2.30 -7.01 -8.93
C GLY A 289 -1.22 -6.44 -8.01
N ILE A 290 -1.08 -7.06 -6.84
CA ILE A 290 -0.20 -6.58 -5.78
C ILE A 290 1.23 -7.02 -6.07
N CYS A 291 2.18 -6.07 -6.01
CA CYS A 291 3.55 -6.18 -6.53
C CYS A 291 4.27 -7.51 -6.20
N PHE A 292 4.17 -8.00 -4.95
CA PHE A 292 4.89 -9.20 -4.48
C PHE A 292 4.18 -10.54 -4.75
N LEU A 293 2.94 -10.51 -5.27
CA LEU A 293 2.18 -11.73 -5.53
C LEU A 293 2.36 -12.25 -6.95
N GLY A 294 2.89 -11.41 -7.86
CA GLY A 294 3.01 -11.76 -9.27
C GLY A 294 1.66 -12.19 -9.85
N LYS A 295 1.56 -13.46 -10.28
CA LYS A 295 0.35 -14.04 -10.90
C LYS A 295 -0.66 -14.62 -9.88
N ILE A 296 -0.35 -14.59 -8.59
CA ILE A 296 -1.16 -15.23 -7.55
C ILE A 296 -2.37 -14.38 -7.22
N LYS A 297 -3.52 -15.03 -7.07
CA LYS A 297 -4.73 -14.35 -6.59
C LYS A 297 -4.59 -13.98 -5.13
N PHE A 298 -4.89 -12.74 -4.80
CA PHE A 298 -4.84 -12.26 -3.43
C PHE A 298 -5.66 -13.12 -2.44
N SER A 299 -6.82 -13.65 -2.85
CA SER A 299 -7.63 -14.55 -2.02
C SER A 299 -6.92 -15.83 -1.63
N GLU A 300 -6.07 -16.38 -2.51
CA GLU A 300 -5.28 -17.58 -2.21
C GLU A 300 -4.17 -17.27 -1.23
N PHE A 301 -3.53 -16.11 -1.37
CA PHE A 301 -2.56 -15.62 -0.40
C PHE A 301 -3.18 -15.49 1.00
N VAL A 302 -4.33 -14.83 1.11
CA VAL A 302 -5.04 -14.68 2.40
C VAL A 302 -5.40 -16.06 2.99
N ALA A 303 -5.99 -16.95 2.19
CA ALA A 303 -6.39 -18.28 2.67
C ALA A 303 -5.21 -19.09 3.23
N ARG A 304 -3.99 -18.92 2.70
CA ARG A 304 -2.79 -19.59 3.21
C ARG A 304 -2.34 -19.08 4.58
N HIS A 305 -2.56 -17.80 4.87
CA HIS A 305 -2.04 -17.14 6.08
C HIS A 305 -3.04 -17.15 7.24
N ILE A 306 -4.34 -16.98 6.94
CA ILE A 306 -5.39 -16.92 7.97
C ILE A 306 -6.41 -18.04 7.88
N GLY A 307 -6.29 -18.92 6.88
CA GLY A 307 -7.21 -20.02 6.67
C GLY A 307 -8.56 -19.59 6.12
N GLU A 308 -9.52 -20.50 6.28
CA GLU A 308 -10.92 -20.30 5.99
C GLU A 308 -11.73 -20.46 7.28
N MET A 309 -12.75 -19.63 7.44
CA MET A 309 -13.68 -19.70 8.57
C MET A 309 -15.08 -19.64 8.00
N GLU A 310 -15.69 -20.81 7.81
CA GLU A 310 -17.02 -20.90 7.22
C GLU A 310 -18.05 -20.15 8.08
N GLY A 311 -18.81 -19.27 7.42
CA GLY A 311 -19.88 -18.48 8.04
C GLY A 311 -21.07 -18.37 7.11
N ILE A 312 -22.08 -17.59 7.50
CA ILE A 312 -23.34 -17.51 6.77
C ILE A 312 -23.50 -16.16 6.07
N ILE A 313 -24.25 -16.18 4.96
CA ILE A 313 -24.66 -15.00 4.21
C ILE A 313 -26.15 -14.76 4.46
N LEU A 314 -26.49 -13.54 4.89
CA LEU A 314 -27.87 -13.11 5.15
C LEU A 314 -28.25 -11.93 4.25
N GLU A 315 -29.49 -11.88 3.77
CA GLU A 315 -30.05 -10.65 3.19
C GLU A 315 -30.32 -9.64 4.31
N ALA A 316 -29.76 -8.44 4.19
CA ALA A 316 -29.82 -7.41 5.23
C ALA A 316 -31.26 -6.98 5.55
N GLU A 317 -32.14 -6.89 4.55
CA GLU A 317 -33.50 -6.40 4.70
C GLU A 317 -34.47 -7.45 5.25
N THR A 318 -34.29 -8.72 4.91
CA THR A 318 -35.27 -9.80 5.19
C THR A 318 -34.79 -10.77 6.26
N GLY A 319 -33.49 -10.82 6.53
CA GLY A 319 -32.85 -11.84 7.36
C GLY A 319 -32.90 -13.23 6.72
N ASP A 320 -33.13 -13.32 5.41
CA ASP A 320 -33.16 -14.59 4.71
C ASP A 320 -31.75 -15.19 4.62
N PHE A 321 -31.64 -16.46 4.99
CA PHE A 321 -30.39 -17.22 4.86
C PHE A 321 -30.15 -17.59 3.39
N LEU A 322 -29.05 -17.08 2.83
CA LEU A 322 -28.75 -17.20 1.40
C LEU A 322 -27.69 -18.25 1.08
N GLY A 323 -26.93 -18.71 2.08
CA GLY A 323 -25.88 -19.72 1.91
C GLY A 323 -24.68 -19.45 2.81
N ASN A 324 -23.61 -20.20 2.59
CA ASN A 324 -22.37 -20.09 3.36
C ASN A 324 -21.29 -19.35 2.59
N HIS A 325 -20.33 -18.80 3.32
CA HIS A 325 -19.13 -18.19 2.79
C HIS A 325 -17.87 -18.81 3.41
N ARG A 326 -16.72 -18.68 2.74
CA ARG A 326 -15.44 -19.26 3.20
C ARG A 326 -14.71 -18.45 4.29
N GLY A 327 -15.18 -17.25 4.57
CA GLY A 327 -14.62 -16.34 5.58
C GLY A 327 -14.93 -14.89 5.21
N PHE A 328 -15.30 -14.06 6.19
CA PHE A 328 -15.68 -12.66 5.93
C PHE A 328 -14.53 -11.83 5.33
N TRP A 329 -13.28 -12.25 5.55
CA TRP A 329 -12.08 -11.59 5.02
C TRP A 329 -11.91 -11.74 3.50
N PHE A 330 -12.68 -12.61 2.84
CA PHE A 330 -12.72 -12.68 1.38
C PHE A 330 -13.74 -11.71 0.75
N TYR A 331 -14.37 -10.87 1.58
CA TYR A 331 -15.41 -9.94 1.17
C TYR A 331 -15.07 -8.50 1.57
N THR A 332 -15.23 -7.58 0.63
CA THR A 332 -15.13 -6.13 0.87
C THR A 332 -16.50 -5.49 0.76
N ILE A 333 -16.77 -4.48 1.57
CA ILE A 333 -18.01 -3.70 1.48
C ILE A 333 -18.15 -3.14 0.04
N GLY A 334 -19.32 -3.33 -0.56
CA GLY A 334 -19.62 -2.98 -1.95
C GLY A 334 -19.21 -4.01 -3.00
N GLN A 335 -18.60 -5.13 -2.59
CA GLN A 335 -18.27 -6.21 -3.51
C GLN A 335 -19.54 -6.82 -4.12
N ARG A 336 -19.58 -6.86 -5.45
CA ARG A 336 -20.64 -7.51 -6.24
C ARG A 336 -20.25 -8.91 -6.73
N GLN A 337 -19.00 -9.07 -7.16
CA GLN A 337 -18.52 -10.30 -7.77
C GLN A 337 -18.09 -11.32 -6.71
N GLY A 338 -18.12 -12.61 -7.04
CA GLY A 338 -17.64 -13.68 -6.16
C GLY A 338 -18.62 -14.12 -5.05
N LEU A 339 -19.79 -13.49 -4.92
CA LEU A 339 -20.84 -13.88 -3.97
C LEU A 339 -21.51 -15.22 -4.34
N ARG A 340 -21.57 -15.55 -5.63
CA ARG A 340 -22.18 -16.80 -6.17
C ARG A 340 -23.64 -17.02 -5.74
N LEU A 341 -24.40 -15.94 -5.56
CA LEU A 341 -25.83 -15.96 -5.19
C LEU A 341 -26.73 -15.77 -6.42
N PRO A 342 -27.85 -16.50 -6.55
CA PRO A 342 -28.84 -16.30 -7.62
C PRO A 342 -29.72 -15.07 -7.37
N GLY A 343 -30.40 -14.58 -8.41
CA GLY A 343 -31.40 -13.50 -8.29
C GLY A 343 -30.85 -12.12 -7.96
N GLY A 344 -29.57 -11.86 -8.31
CA GLY A 344 -28.88 -10.60 -8.07
C GLY A 344 -29.28 -9.44 -9.01
N PRO A 345 -28.50 -8.34 -9.04
CA PRO A 345 -27.18 -8.21 -8.44
C PRO A 345 -27.22 -8.11 -6.91
N TRP A 346 -26.28 -8.79 -6.25
CA TRP A 346 -26.05 -8.70 -4.80
C TRP A 346 -24.80 -7.89 -4.53
N TYR A 347 -24.80 -7.17 -3.40
CA TYR A 347 -23.66 -6.42 -2.90
C TYR A 347 -23.44 -6.73 -1.43
N VAL A 348 -22.18 -6.86 -1.01
CA VAL A 348 -21.82 -6.91 0.41
C VAL A 348 -22.07 -5.56 1.04
N VAL A 349 -22.85 -5.51 2.11
CA VAL A 349 -23.27 -4.24 2.72
C VAL A 349 -22.73 -4.02 4.13
N GLU A 350 -22.53 -5.11 4.87
CA GLU A 350 -22.04 -5.11 6.25
C GLU A 350 -21.35 -6.44 6.56
N LYS A 351 -20.41 -6.44 7.51
CA LYS A 351 -19.73 -7.65 8.00
C LYS A 351 -19.77 -7.68 9.52
N ASP A 352 -20.37 -8.73 10.08
CA ASP A 352 -20.32 -9.01 11.50
C ASP A 352 -19.20 -10.02 11.76
N THR A 353 -18.03 -9.49 12.10
CA THR A 353 -16.81 -10.28 12.35
C THR A 353 -16.93 -11.13 13.60
N LYS A 354 -17.65 -10.65 14.62
CA LYS A 354 -17.87 -11.37 15.89
C LYS A 354 -18.69 -12.63 15.68
N ASN A 355 -19.74 -12.53 14.86
CA ASN A 355 -20.65 -13.64 14.60
C ASN A 355 -20.33 -14.41 13.31
N ASN A 356 -19.30 -14.01 12.58
CA ASN A 356 -18.90 -14.56 11.27
C ASN A 356 -20.05 -14.57 10.26
N VAL A 357 -20.63 -13.39 10.02
CA VAL A 357 -21.75 -13.19 9.08
C VAL A 357 -21.43 -12.10 8.07
N VAL A 358 -21.75 -12.37 6.81
CA VAL A 358 -21.72 -11.39 5.72
C VAL A 358 -23.14 -11.01 5.36
N PHE A 359 -23.48 -9.73 5.48
CA PHE A 359 -24.78 -9.22 5.03
C PHE A 359 -24.68 -8.75 3.58
N VAL A 360 -25.71 -9.07 2.79
CA VAL A 360 -25.83 -8.66 1.40
C VAL A 360 -27.18 -8.01 1.11
N SER A 361 -27.23 -7.20 0.05
CA SER A 361 -28.46 -6.55 -0.39
C SER A 361 -28.53 -6.46 -1.91
N ARG A 362 -29.75 -6.52 -2.45
CA ARG A 362 -30.07 -6.15 -3.85
C ARG A 362 -30.39 -4.67 -4.01
N ASN A 363 -30.79 -4.02 -2.92
CA ASN A 363 -31.18 -2.61 -2.86
C ASN A 363 -30.01 -1.75 -2.40
N TYR A 364 -28.80 -2.05 -2.88
CA TYR A 364 -27.58 -1.41 -2.39
C TYR A 364 -27.51 0.10 -2.65
N PHE A 365 -28.10 0.56 -3.75
CA PHE A 365 -28.12 1.96 -4.17
C PHE A 365 -29.41 2.71 -3.78
N SER A 366 -30.24 2.17 -2.87
CA SER A 366 -31.49 2.84 -2.51
C SER A 366 -31.27 4.13 -1.71
N VAL A 367 -32.20 5.08 -1.83
CA VAL A 367 -32.07 6.45 -1.33
C VAL A 367 -32.00 6.53 0.20
N ASP A 368 -32.52 5.54 0.91
CA ASP A 368 -32.43 5.39 2.36
C ASP A 368 -31.06 4.93 2.86
N LYS A 369 -30.11 4.66 1.95
CA LYS A 369 -28.79 4.05 2.25
C LYS A 369 -27.63 4.92 1.78
N ARG A 370 -27.80 6.24 1.93
CA ARG A 370 -26.81 7.25 1.56
C ARG A 370 -25.54 7.10 2.39
N ARG A 371 -24.40 7.06 1.71
CA ARG A 371 -23.07 6.97 2.30
C ARG A 371 -22.29 8.21 1.88
N ARG A 372 -22.52 9.28 2.64
CA ARG A 372 -21.94 10.61 2.41
C ARG A 372 -21.05 11.08 3.55
N LEU A 373 -21.09 10.41 4.70
CA LEU A 373 -20.38 10.81 5.90
C LEU A 373 -19.58 9.63 6.42
N PHE A 374 -18.28 9.83 6.63
CA PHE A 374 -17.40 8.78 7.13
C PHE A 374 -16.24 9.37 7.92
N ARG A 375 -15.73 8.60 8.87
CA ARG A 375 -14.55 8.99 9.64
C ARG A 375 -13.28 8.46 8.99
N VAL A 376 -12.25 9.28 8.99
CA VAL A 376 -10.88 8.88 8.68
C VAL A 376 -10.02 9.09 9.91
N GLY A 377 -9.14 8.13 10.20
CA GLY A 377 -8.12 8.22 11.24
C GLY A 377 -6.72 8.15 10.63
N SER A 378 -5.69 8.21 11.49
CA SER A 378 -4.29 8.18 11.06
C SER A 378 -4.01 9.22 9.98
N LEU A 379 -4.52 10.44 10.20
CA LEU A 379 -4.37 11.54 9.27
C LEU A 379 -2.89 11.86 9.06
N LYS A 380 -2.53 12.10 7.80
CA LYS A 380 -1.17 12.48 7.41
C LYS A 380 -1.23 13.57 6.37
N TRP A 381 -0.75 14.74 6.77
CA TRP A 381 -0.66 15.92 5.93
C TRP A 381 0.76 16.06 5.36
N LEU A 382 0.88 16.20 4.05
CA LEU A 382 2.19 16.27 3.37
C LEU A 382 2.96 17.56 3.70
N ILE A 383 2.25 18.63 4.05
CA ILE A 383 2.84 19.90 4.51
C ILE A 383 2.96 19.94 6.05
N GLY A 384 2.54 18.88 6.75
CA GLY A 384 2.68 18.74 8.20
C GLY A 384 1.57 19.37 9.04
N ALA A 385 0.63 20.07 8.41
CA ALA A 385 -0.55 20.65 9.06
C ALA A 385 -1.80 20.47 8.17
N PRO A 386 -3.01 20.42 8.76
CA PRO A 386 -4.24 20.43 7.98
C PRO A 386 -4.36 21.72 7.15
N PRO A 387 -5.09 21.69 6.01
CA PRO A 387 -5.30 22.88 5.19
C PRO A 387 -6.13 23.91 5.96
N THR A 388 -5.92 25.20 5.67
CA THR A 388 -6.70 26.30 6.27
C THR A 388 -8.16 26.27 5.79
N GLU A 389 -8.39 25.88 4.54
CA GLU A 389 -9.73 25.74 3.95
C GLU A 389 -10.15 24.27 3.89
N ILE A 390 -10.77 23.79 4.96
CA ILE A 390 -11.27 22.41 5.07
C ILE A 390 -12.65 22.19 4.41
N SER A 391 -13.32 23.26 3.97
CA SER A 391 -14.71 23.23 3.49
C SER A 391 -14.87 22.98 1.99
N GLN A 392 -13.80 23.09 1.19
CA GLN A 392 -13.84 22.96 -0.27
C GLN A 392 -12.64 22.15 -0.80
N LEU A 393 -12.53 20.91 -0.34
CA LEU A 393 -11.48 19.99 -0.80
C LEU A 393 -12.04 19.04 -1.87
N GLN A 394 -11.14 18.35 -2.54
CA GLN A 394 -11.44 17.17 -3.34
C GLN A 394 -10.84 15.94 -2.67
N CYS A 395 -11.46 14.77 -2.83
CA CYS A 395 -10.90 13.53 -2.33
C CYS A 395 -11.07 12.35 -3.29
N LYS A 396 -10.18 11.37 -3.13
CA LYS A 396 -10.29 10.03 -3.71
C LYS A 396 -10.42 9.03 -2.57
N VAL A 397 -11.49 8.25 -2.57
CA VAL A 397 -11.74 7.14 -1.61
C VAL A 397 -11.27 5.79 -2.13
N ARG A 398 -10.81 5.75 -3.38
CA ARG A 398 -10.15 4.63 -4.08
C ARG A 398 -9.35 5.15 -5.26
N HIS A 399 -8.44 4.35 -5.80
CA HIS A 399 -7.69 4.71 -7.01
C HIS A 399 -8.62 4.82 -8.24
N GLY A 400 -8.42 5.86 -9.04
CA GLY A 400 -9.21 6.15 -10.23
C GLY A 400 -9.03 7.60 -10.69
N ALA A 401 -9.63 7.94 -11.83
CA ALA A 401 -9.58 9.29 -12.40
C ALA A 401 -10.59 10.26 -11.76
N GLY A 402 -11.66 9.74 -11.16
CA GLY A 402 -12.72 10.54 -10.54
C GLY A 402 -12.31 11.09 -9.17
N PHE A 403 -12.90 12.25 -8.83
CA PHE A 403 -12.77 12.91 -7.53
C PHE A 403 -14.15 13.19 -6.98
N TYR A 404 -14.28 13.19 -5.67
CA TYR A 404 -15.42 13.76 -4.99
C TYR A 404 -15.05 15.13 -4.45
N ASN A 405 -15.92 16.11 -4.58
CA ASN A 405 -15.85 17.28 -3.72
C ASN A 405 -16.14 16.82 -2.29
N CYS A 406 -15.50 17.42 -1.29
CA CYS A 406 -15.72 17.06 0.10
C CYS A 406 -15.43 18.22 1.05
N SER A 407 -16.07 18.18 2.22
CA SER A 407 -15.68 18.98 3.37
C SER A 407 -15.16 18.09 4.49
N LEU A 408 -14.24 18.62 5.27
CA LEU A 408 -13.59 17.96 6.39
C LEU A 408 -13.90 18.69 7.69
N SER A 409 -14.21 17.95 8.75
CA SER A 409 -14.31 18.45 10.12
C SER A 409 -13.37 17.64 11.01
N LEU A 410 -12.37 18.27 11.61
CA LEU A 410 -11.43 17.60 12.50
C LEU A 410 -12.12 17.30 13.85
N GLU A 411 -11.96 16.07 14.35
CA GLU A 411 -12.40 15.64 15.68
C GLU A 411 -11.18 15.48 16.59
N LEU A 412 -11.28 15.95 17.84
CA LEU A 412 -10.26 15.67 18.85
C LEU A 412 -10.35 14.19 19.22
N GLY A 413 -9.28 13.44 18.99
CA GLY A 413 -9.17 12.05 19.44
C GLY A 413 -9.15 11.95 20.96
N GLU A 414 -9.34 10.73 21.49
CA GLU A 414 -9.36 10.46 22.95
C GLU A 414 -8.08 10.92 23.68
N ASN A 415 -6.96 11.04 22.96
CA ASN A 415 -5.67 11.51 23.48
C ASN A 415 -5.43 13.02 23.32
N GLY A 416 -6.43 13.78 22.85
CA GLY A 416 -6.31 15.22 22.57
C GLY A 416 -5.53 15.59 21.31
N GLN A 417 -5.18 14.61 20.46
CA GLN A 417 -4.61 14.84 19.13
C GLN A 417 -5.71 14.83 18.06
N GLU A 418 -5.64 15.75 17.08
CA GLU A 418 -6.54 15.84 15.92
C GLU A 418 -6.25 14.74 14.88
N ASP A 419 -6.28 13.47 15.32
CA ASP A 419 -5.92 12.33 14.48
C ASP A 419 -7.10 11.75 13.69
N VAL A 420 -8.31 12.26 13.94
CA VAL A 420 -9.56 11.81 13.32
C VAL A 420 -10.26 12.98 12.65
N ALA A 421 -10.88 12.72 11.50
CA ALA A 421 -11.73 13.71 10.84
C ALA A 421 -12.96 13.05 10.24
N VAL A 422 -14.05 13.80 10.23
CA VAL A 422 -15.28 13.47 9.53
C VAL A 422 -15.21 14.06 8.13
N VAL A 423 -15.34 13.21 7.12
CA VAL A 423 -15.40 13.61 5.71
C VAL A 423 -16.85 13.56 5.26
N GLN A 424 -17.33 14.64 4.66
CA GLN A 424 -18.65 14.74 4.06
C GLN A 424 -18.56 14.90 2.54
N LEU A 425 -19.27 14.05 1.81
CA LEU A 425 -19.43 14.09 0.36
C LEU A 425 -20.80 14.70 0.00
N PRO A 426 -20.90 15.50 -1.08
CA PRO A 426 -22.17 16.00 -1.58
C PRO A 426 -22.99 14.88 -2.25
N GLU A 427 -22.30 13.88 -2.80
CA GLU A 427 -22.87 12.73 -3.51
C GLU A 427 -22.65 11.43 -2.75
N ASP A 428 -23.44 10.41 -3.06
CA ASP A 428 -23.34 9.09 -2.42
C ASP A 428 -22.19 8.27 -3.01
N ASP A 429 -21.32 7.74 -2.15
CA ASP A 429 -20.37 6.72 -2.55
C ASP A 429 -20.57 5.45 -1.71
N GLN A 430 -20.81 4.34 -2.39
CA GLN A 430 -21.13 3.09 -1.72
C GLN A 430 -19.89 2.25 -1.34
N GLY A 431 -18.78 2.37 -2.06
CA GLY A 431 -17.57 1.57 -1.88
C GLY A 431 -16.60 2.12 -0.84
N LEU A 432 -17.10 2.87 0.13
CA LEU A 432 -16.29 3.30 1.25
C LEU A 432 -16.07 2.06 2.14
N ALA A 433 -14.83 1.58 2.24
CA ALA A 433 -14.47 0.39 2.99
C ALA A 433 -13.42 0.71 4.05
N ALA A 434 -13.61 0.24 5.27
CA ALA A 434 -12.70 0.47 6.38
C ALA A 434 -11.32 -0.15 6.07
N GLY A 435 -10.25 0.53 6.44
CA GLY A 435 -8.87 0.16 6.08
C GLY A 435 -8.39 0.66 4.71
N GLN A 436 -9.29 1.10 3.82
CA GLN A 436 -8.89 1.86 2.62
C GLN A 436 -8.45 3.26 2.99
N PHE A 437 -7.78 3.95 2.06
CA PHE A 437 -7.33 5.32 2.26
C PHE A 437 -8.27 6.31 1.56
N THR A 438 -8.44 7.47 2.18
CA THR A 438 -8.96 8.68 1.52
C THR A 438 -7.80 9.64 1.31
N ALA A 439 -7.50 9.96 0.06
CA ALA A 439 -6.50 10.96 -0.30
C ALA A 439 -7.19 12.30 -0.58
N PHE A 440 -6.67 13.39 0.00
CA PHE A 440 -7.22 14.73 -0.11
C PHE A 440 -6.41 15.57 -1.07
N TYR A 441 -7.11 16.45 -1.79
CA TYR A 441 -6.58 17.28 -2.86
C TYR A 441 -7.14 18.69 -2.74
N GLN A 442 -6.27 19.65 -3.06
CA GLN A 442 -6.64 21.02 -3.34
C GLN A 442 -6.09 21.35 -4.73
N ASP A 443 -7.00 21.66 -5.66
CA ASP A 443 -6.70 21.75 -7.08
C ASP A 443 -5.98 20.49 -7.60
N ARG A 444 -4.75 20.67 -8.11
CA ARG A 444 -3.91 19.57 -8.62
C ARG A 444 -2.89 19.06 -7.60
N THR A 445 -2.97 19.50 -6.33
CA THR A 445 -2.02 19.14 -5.28
C THR A 445 -2.66 18.15 -4.32
N CYS A 446 -2.02 17.00 -4.14
CA CYS A 446 -2.33 16.08 -3.05
C CYS A 446 -1.81 16.69 -1.74
N ILE A 447 -2.70 16.90 -0.78
CA ILE A 447 -2.37 17.56 0.50
C ILE A 447 -2.18 16.55 1.64
N GLY A 448 -2.67 15.32 1.49
CA GLY A 448 -2.54 14.29 2.50
C GLY A 448 -3.50 13.13 2.34
N SER A 449 -3.59 12.28 3.35
CA SER A 449 -4.57 11.19 3.41
C SER A 449 -4.87 10.73 4.83
N GLY A 450 -5.94 9.96 4.98
CA GLY A 450 -6.26 9.21 6.19
C GLY A 450 -6.79 7.82 5.86
N VAL A 451 -6.78 6.93 6.86
CA VAL A 451 -7.34 5.58 6.77
C VAL A 451 -8.81 5.66 7.15
N ILE A 452 -9.69 5.10 6.31
CA ILE A 452 -11.12 5.10 6.57
C ILE A 452 -11.43 4.14 7.73
N LEU A 453 -12.20 4.61 8.70
CA LEU A 453 -12.60 3.86 9.89
C LEU A 453 -13.90 3.07 9.66
N GLU A 454 -14.25 2.22 10.62
CA GLU A 454 -15.43 1.33 10.53
C GLU A 454 -16.78 2.05 10.64
N SER A 455 -16.82 3.27 11.20
CA SER A 455 -18.05 4.04 11.36
C SER A 455 -18.32 4.98 10.18
N TRP A 456 -19.39 4.66 9.45
CA TRP A 456 -20.01 5.49 8.41
C TRP A 456 -21.27 6.07 9.03
N ASN A 457 -21.25 7.33 9.48
CA ASN A 457 -22.33 7.90 10.30
C ASN A 457 -22.71 7.02 11.54
N ASP A 458 -23.60 7.50 12.41
CA ASP A 458 -23.96 6.73 13.61
C ASP A 458 -24.94 5.57 13.34
N GLN A 459 -25.33 5.31 12.08
CA GLN A 459 -26.41 4.36 11.74
C GLN A 459 -26.01 3.19 10.82
N GLY A 460 -24.85 3.23 10.17
CA GLY A 460 -24.38 2.12 9.32
C GLY A 460 -25.36 1.75 8.19
N PHE A 461 -25.20 0.57 7.58
CA PHE A 461 -26.23 0.06 6.66
C PHE A 461 -27.37 -0.55 7.49
N PRO A 462 -28.64 -0.24 7.20
CA PRO A 462 -29.76 -0.79 7.96
C PRO A 462 -29.86 -2.30 7.75
N VAL A 463 -29.65 -3.06 8.84
CA VAL A 463 -29.84 -4.51 8.91
C VAL A 463 -31.07 -4.78 9.77
N CYS A 464 -32.02 -5.58 9.27
CA CYS A 464 -33.26 -5.84 10.00
C CYS A 464 -33.00 -6.67 11.27
N GLN A 465 -33.87 -6.47 12.26
CA GLN A 465 -33.73 -7.10 13.56
C GLN A 465 -33.65 -8.65 13.48
N LYS A 466 -34.45 -9.26 12.60
CA LYS A 466 -34.41 -10.71 12.34
C LYS A 466 -33.03 -11.17 11.86
N ALA A 467 -32.38 -10.43 10.96
CA ALA A 467 -31.04 -10.77 10.47
C ALA A 467 -30.00 -10.68 11.59
N LEU A 468 -30.09 -9.66 12.46
CA LEU A 468 -29.21 -9.49 13.62
C LEU A 468 -29.42 -10.61 14.67
N GLU A 469 -30.65 -11.02 14.90
CA GLU A 469 -30.98 -12.14 15.79
C GLU A 469 -30.41 -13.46 15.26
N ILE A 470 -30.57 -13.73 13.96
CA ILE A 470 -29.98 -14.91 13.31
C ILE A 470 -28.46 -14.87 13.40
N ALA A 471 -27.84 -13.71 13.19
CA ALA A 471 -26.39 -13.59 13.28
C ALA A 471 -25.87 -13.99 14.67
N ARG A 472 -26.59 -13.61 15.73
CA ARG A 472 -26.26 -13.90 17.14
C ARG A 472 -26.58 -15.34 17.58
N MET A 473 -27.22 -16.15 16.74
CA MET A 473 -27.47 -17.55 17.08
C MET A 473 -26.14 -18.30 17.25
N GLU A 474 -25.99 -18.99 18.38
CA GLU A 474 -24.83 -19.86 18.65
C GLU A 474 -24.80 -21.06 17.69
N ASP A 475 -25.96 -21.69 17.47
CA ASP A 475 -26.12 -22.85 16.60
C ASP A 475 -26.84 -22.48 15.30
N LYS A 476 -26.04 -22.13 14.28
CA LYS A 476 -26.51 -21.77 12.93
C LYS A 476 -26.89 -22.98 12.07
N SER A 477 -26.61 -24.21 12.52
CA SER A 477 -26.98 -25.43 11.76
C SER A 477 -28.50 -25.61 11.63
N LYS A 478 -29.26 -24.95 12.52
CA LYS A 478 -30.73 -24.98 12.56
C LYS A 478 -31.42 -24.12 11.51
N LEU A 479 -30.69 -23.30 10.74
CA LEU A 479 -31.27 -22.41 9.72
C LEU A 479 -31.87 -23.16 8.52
N GLY A 480 -31.64 -24.47 8.41
CA GLY A 480 -32.20 -25.30 7.35
C GLY A 480 -31.53 -25.03 6.00
N LYS A 481 -32.31 -25.07 4.91
CA LYS A 481 -31.79 -24.86 3.56
C LYS A 481 -31.82 -23.38 3.19
N PRO A 482 -30.83 -22.88 2.42
CA PRO A 482 -30.85 -21.53 1.88
C PRO A 482 -32.14 -21.23 1.12
N VAL A 483 -32.65 -20.00 1.29
CA VAL A 483 -33.86 -19.53 0.61
C VAL A 483 -33.62 -19.55 -0.91
N LYS A 484 -34.50 -20.23 -1.64
CA LYS A 484 -34.45 -20.26 -3.10
C LYS A 484 -35.06 -18.99 -3.66
N ILE A 485 -34.20 -18.10 -4.14
CA ILE A 485 -34.62 -16.87 -4.81
C ILE A 485 -35.10 -17.22 -6.22
N LYS A 486 -36.41 -17.09 -6.45
CA LYS A 486 -36.99 -17.26 -7.79
C LYS A 486 -36.58 -16.07 -8.66
N VAL A 487 -35.76 -16.32 -9.68
CA VAL A 487 -35.51 -15.33 -10.74
C VAL A 487 -36.81 -15.22 -11.54
N LYS A 488 -37.46 -14.05 -11.53
CA LYS A 488 -38.56 -13.79 -12.47
C LYS A 488 -37.97 -13.90 -13.88
N PRO A 489 -38.51 -14.75 -14.77
CA PRO A 489 -38.08 -14.71 -16.17
C PRO A 489 -38.33 -13.30 -16.69
N GLU A 490 -37.32 -12.72 -17.34
CA GLU A 490 -37.44 -11.43 -18.02
C GLU A 490 -38.68 -11.51 -18.92
N GLY A 491 -39.67 -10.67 -18.64
CA GLY A 491 -40.84 -10.57 -19.49
C GLY A 491 -40.37 -10.21 -20.88
N THR A 492 -40.67 -11.07 -21.85
CA THR A 492 -40.67 -10.73 -23.28
C THR A 492 -41.33 -9.38 -23.45
N VAL A 493 -40.53 -8.37 -23.77
CA VAL A 493 -41.02 -7.11 -24.32
C VAL A 493 -41.56 -7.48 -25.70
N GLY A 494 -42.88 -7.58 -25.79
CA GLY A 494 -43.62 -7.64 -27.06
C GLY A 494 -43.85 -6.24 -27.60
#